data_AF-A0A9P5YZZ1-F1
#
_entry.id   AF-A0A9P5YZZ1-F1
#
_cell.length_a   1.000
_cell.length_b   1.000
_cell.length_c   1.000
_cell.angle_alpha   90.00
_cell.angle_beta   90.00
_cell.angle_gamma   90.00
#
_symmetry.space_group_name_H-M   'P 1'
#
loop_
_entity.id
_entity.type
_entity.pdbx_description
1 polymer ?
#
loop_
_entity_poly.entity_id
_entity_poly.type
_entity_poly.pdbx_seq_one_letter_code
_entity_poly.pdbx_strand_id
1 'polypeptide(L)'
;MPFSTDTSWPPGLLKIFEPYRSKRPEDYILFGHYDKLLNYCFGDSFEFFVLPQNPLGDDISRDIDLGDFAAFLIVVDTERRPVLIAEVKDKEWAASENFRFEADKQLRRWYDFLSEDCVHPRLWGLSLLGTSVRVYSANTATGYIEPPYKGRTREGYIIKEFLKEEWNMDILSQKGFDKMKEIVEDINIASAAL
;
A
#
# COMPACT_ATOMS: atom_id res chain seq x y z
N MET A 1 9.06 20.13 -5.44
CA MET A 1 10.18 20.20 -4.45
C MET A 1 10.40 18.75 -4.14
N PRO A 2 11.60 18.23 -4.43
CA PRO A 2 11.76 16.79 -4.49
C PRO A 2 11.57 16.23 -3.07
N PHE A 3 10.68 15.25 -2.97
CA PHE A 3 10.43 14.49 -1.75
C PHE A 3 11.74 14.04 -1.07
N SER A 4 12.79 13.77 -1.84
CA SER A 4 14.13 13.42 -1.36
C SER A 4 14.78 14.48 -0.45
N THR A 5 14.48 15.77 -0.65
CA THR A 5 15.06 16.86 0.18
C THR A 5 14.20 17.22 1.38
N ASP A 6 12.92 16.84 1.37
CA ASP A 6 12.01 17.18 2.46
C ASP A 6 12.31 16.33 3.70
N THR A 7 12.01 16.89 4.87
CA THR A 7 12.22 16.26 6.18
C THR A 7 10.91 15.96 6.91
N SER A 8 9.76 16.36 6.35
CA SER A 8 8.43 16.09 6.89
C SER A 8 7.38 16.24 5.78
N TRP A 9 6.17 15.71 6.02
CA TRP A 9 5.06 15.90 5.09
C TRP A 9 4.71 17.38 4.91
N PRO A 10 4.43 17.83 3.67
CA PRO A 10 4.07 19.22 3.44
C PRO A 10 2.71 19.51 4.10
N PRO A 11 2.52 20.69 4.72
CA PRO A 11 1.29 21.01 5.45
C PRO A 11 0.02 20.86 4.61
N GLY A 12 0.10 21.14 3.31
CA GLY A 12 -1.02 20.94 2.38
C GLY A 12 -1.45 19.48 2.26
N LEU A 13 -0.50 18.53 2.28
CA LEU A 13 -0.80 17.10 2.26
C LEU A 13 -1.44 16.66 3.58
N LEU A 14 -0.93 17.12 4.72
CA LEU A 14 -1.58 16.81 6.01
C LEU A 14 -3.01 17.34 6.08
N LYS A 15 -3.24 18.55 5.55
CA LYS A 15 -4.55 19.21 5.55
C LYS A 15 -5.61 18.44 4.78
N ILE A 16 -5.27 17.83 3.63
CA ILE A 16 -6.26 17.07 2.87
C ILE A 16 -6.73 15.81 3.62
N PHE A 17 -5.90 15.24 4.50
CA PHE A 17 -6.29 14.09 5.33
C PHE A 17 -7.04 14.46 6.63
N GLU A 18 -7.11 15.75 7.03
CA GLU A 18 -7.81 16.17 8.25
C GLU A 18 -9.28 15.74 8.35
N PRO A 19 -10.10 15.79 7.27
CA PRO A 19 -11.49 15.34 7.33
C PRO A 19 -11.64 13.87 7.76
N TYR A 20 -10.65 13.01 7.50
CA TYR A 20 -10.67 11.59 7.87
C TYR A 20 -10.50 11.33 9.36
N ARG A 21 -9.81 12.26 10.04
CA ARG A 21 -9.66 12.19 11.50
C ARG A 21 -10.99 12.44 12.21
N SER A 22 -11.92 13.16 11.58
CA SER A 22 -13.17 13.64 12.22
C SER A 22 -14.47 13.07 11.67
N LYS A 23 -14.52 12.60 10.42
CA LYS A 23 -15.74 12.03 9.78
C LYS A 23 -15.44 10.70 9.08
N ARG A 24 -16.49 9.97 8.69
CA ARG A 24 -16.43 8.82 7.78
C ARG A 24 -16.62 9.34 6.35
N PRO A 25 -15.60 9.31 5.51
CA PRO A 25 -15.71 9.66 4.10
C PRO A 25 -16.04 8.43 3.25
N GLU A 26 -16.41 8.67 2.00
CA GLU A 26 -16.63 7.62 1.01
C GLU A 26 -15.27 7.12 0.47
N ASP A 27 -15.14 5.82 0.20
CA ASP A 27 -13.86 5.14 -0.09
C ASP A 27 -13.08 5.76 -1.28
N TYR A 28 -13.79 6.24 -2.31
CA TYR A 28 -13.18 6.88 -3.48
C TYR A 28 -12.50 8.21 -3.15
N ILE A 29 -12.93 8.89 -2.08
CA ILE A 29 -12.27 10.13 -1.65
C ILE A 29 -10.89 9.75 -1.10
N LEU A 30 -10.78 8.67 -0.31
CA LEU A 30 -9.51 8.27 0.32
C LEU A 30 -8.47 7.91 -0.73
N PHE A 31 -8.93 7.27 -1.80
CA PHE A 31 -8.12 6.94 -2.95
C PHE A 31 -7.44 8.17 -3.57
N GLY A 32 -8.20 9.26 -3.82
CA GLY A 32 -7.63 10.50 -4.38
C GLY A 32 -6.59 11.15 -3.46
N HIS A 33 -6.69 10.95 -2.14
CA HIS A 33 -5.70 11.47 -1.20
C HIS A 33 -4.39 10.68 -1.27
N TYR A 34 -4.49 9.36 -1.40
CA TYR A 34 -3.32 8.51 -1.57
C TYR A 34 -2.69 8.63 -2.95
N ASP A 35 -3.48 8.83 -4.00
CA ASP A 35 -2.96 9.22 -5.31
C ASP A 35 -2.12 10.50 -5.20
N LYS A 36 -2.63 11.52 -4.50
CA LYS A 36 -1.87 12.76 -4.26
C LYS A 36 -0.60 12.54 -3.45
N LEU A 37 -0.63 11.68 -2.43
CA LEU A 37 0.52 11.35 -1.59
C LEU A 37 1.59 10.62 -2.40
N LEU A 38 1.22 9.58 -3.16
CA LEU A 38 2.17 8.83 -3.98
C LEU A 38 2.74 9.69 -5.10
N ASN A 39 1.93 10.53 -5.75
CA ASN A 39 2.44 11.48 -6.74
C ASN A 39 3.37 12.54 -6.12
N TYR A 40 3.21 12.89 -4.85
CA TYR A 40 4.20 13.73 -4.16
C TYR A 40 5.51 12.97 -3.90
N CYS A 41 5.44 11.68 -3.56
CA CYS A 41 6.62 10.84 -3.34
C CYS A 41 7.41 10.54 -4.63
N PHE A 42 6.72 10.30 -5.75
CA PHE A 42 7.30 9.78 -6.99
C PHE A 42 7.21 10.74 -8.20
N GLY A 43 6.36 11.76 -8.16
CA GLY A 43 5.96 12.54 -9.33
C GLY A 43 6.96 13.60 -9.81
N ASP A 44 8.06 13.82 -9.09
CA ASP A 44 9.06 14.84 -9.48
C ASP A 44 10.06 14.32 -10.54
N SER A 45 10.18 13.00 -10.77
CA SER A 45 11.23 12.43 -11.65
C SER A 45 10.78 12.00 -13.05
N PHE A 46 9.48 11.97 -13.37
CA PHE A 46 8.92 11.35 -14.61
C PHE A 46 9.33 9.88 -14.86
N GLU A 47 10.10 9.27 -13.96
CA GLU A 47 10.56 7.89 -14.05
C GLU A 47 9.48 6.91 -13.57
N PHE A 48 8.52 7.42 -12.79
CA PHE A 48 7.46 6.64 -12.19
C PHE A 48 6.08 7.23 -12.47
N PHE A 49 5.11 6.34 -12.58
CA PHE A 49 3.71 6.67 -12.76
C PHE A 49 2.88 6.00 -11.67
N VAL A 50 1.98 6.77 -11.05
CA VAL A 50 0.96 6.23 -10.16
C VAL A 50 -0.26 5.88 -11.00
N LEU A 51 -0.61 4.60 -11.05
CA LEU A 51 -1.73 4.10 -11.83
C LEU A 51 -2.89 3.70 -10.90
N PRO A 52 -4.09 4.25 -11.11
CA PRO A 52 -5.28 3.71 -10.50
C PRO A 52 -5.63 2.40 -11.21
N GLN A 53 -5.55 1.28 -10.50
CA GLN A 53 -6.04 0.02 -11.03
C GLN A 53 -7.47 -0.19 -10.56
N ASN A 54 -8.36 -0.31 -11.53
CA ASN A 54 -9.71 -0.80 -11.31
C ASN A 54 -9.64 -2.32 -11.54
N PRO A 55 -10.16 -3.18 -10.64
CA PRO A 55 -10.26 -4.62 -10.91
C PRO A 55 -11.10 -4.98 -12.17
N LEU A 56 -11.73 -4.00 -12.83
CA LEU A 56 -12.45 -4.14 -14.10
C LEU A 56 -11.53 -4.29 -15.34
N GLY A 57 -10.49 -5.12 -15.25
CA GLY A 57 -9.84 -5.73 -16.41
C GLY A 57 -10.49 -7.09 -16.70
N ASP A 58 -10.87 -7.34 -17.95
CA ASP A 58 -11.72 -8.48 -18.36
C ASP A 58 -11.18 -9.89 -17.99
N ASP A 59 -9.90 -10.03 -17.65
CA ASP A 59 -9.27 -11.32 -17.29
C ASP A 59 -9.03 -11.54 -15.79
N ILE A 60 -8.87 -10.49 -14.98
CA ILE A 60 -8.58 -10.63 -13.53
C ILE A 60 -9.88 -10.85 -12.71
N SER A 61 -11.02 -10.52 -13.31
CA SER A 61 -12.34 -10.53 -12.65
C SER A 61 -12.97 -11.90 -12.43
N ARG A 62 -12.45 -12.99 -13.01
CA ARG A 62 -13.12 -14.31 -12.96
C ARG A 62 -12.82 -15.15 -11.72
N ASP A 63 -11.68 -14.92 -11.06
CA ASP A 63 -11.24 -15.68 -9.88
C ASP A 63 -11.20 -14.87 -8.58
N ILE A 64 -11.41 -13.56 -8.65
CA ILE A 64 -11.53 -12.70 -7.47
C ILE A 64 -13.02 -12.60 -7.13
N ASP A 65 -13.40 -13.03 -5.92
CA ASP A 65 -14.76 -12.83 -5.40
C ASP A 65 -15.02 -11.31 -5.32
N LEU A 66 -15.71 -10.78 -6.34
CA LEU A 66 -15.91 -9.35 -6.68
C LEU A 66 -16.72 -8.54 -5.65
N GLY A 67 -16.87 -9.04 -4.41
CA GLY A 67 -17.63 -8.39 -3.35
C GLY A 67 -16.92 -7.23 -2.66
N ASP A 68 -15.58 -7.20 -2.69
CA ASP A 68 -14.78 -6.18 -1.99
C ASP A 68 -13.94 -5.38 -2.99
N PHE A 69 -14.51 -4.30 -3.51
CA PHE A 69 -13.82 -3.28 -4.31
C PHE A 69 -12.72 -2.60 -3.47
N ALA A 70 -11.55 -3.24 -3.34
CA ALA A 70 -10.35 -2.56 -2.89
C ALA A 70 -9.92 -1.58 -3.98
N ALA A 71 -9.94 -0.28 -3.71
CA ALA A 71 -9.25 0.66 -4.57
C ALA A 71 -7.75 0.49 -4.31
N PHE A 72 -6.96 0.18 -5.35
CA PHE A 72 -5.52 0.02 -5.22
C PHE A 72 -4.77 0.87 -6.25
N LEU A 73 -3.64 1.40 -5.80
CA LEU A 73 -2.71 2.19 -6.60
C LEU A 73 -1.47 1.35 -6.83
N ILE A 74 -0.95 1.36 -8.06
CA ILE A 74 0.35 0.77 -8.38
C ILE A 74 1.27 1.89 -8.83
N VAL A 75 2.47 1.95 -8.26
CA VAL A 75 3.56 2.74 -8.83
C VAL A 75 4.33 1.85 -9.79
N VAL A 76 4.47 2.30 -11.03
CA VAL A 76 5.20 1.61 -12.08
C VAL A 76 6.31 2.49 -12.64
N ASP A 77 7.33 1.88 -13.21
CA ASP A 77 8.36 2.59 -13.97
C ASP A 77 7.89 3.00 -15.39
N THR A 78 8.81 3.57 -16.19
CA THR A 78 8.54 3.98 -17.58
C THR A 78 8.19 2.82 -18.53
N GLU A 79 8.56 1.59 -18.17
CA GLU A 79 8.22 0.36 -18.90
C GLU A 79 6.94 -0.31 -18.35
N ARG A 80 6.24 0.35 -17.42
CA ARG A 80 5.02 -0.13 -16.75
C ARG A 80 5.24 -1.34 -15.84
N ARG A 81 6.44 -1.52 -15.31
CA ARG A 81 6.76 -2.59 -14.36
C ARG A 81 6.49 -2.14 -12.93
N PRO A 82 5.83 -2.97 -12.09
CA PRO A 82 5.44 -2.57 -10.74
C PRO A 82 6.64 -2.45 -9.81
N VAL A 83 6.69 -1.37 -9.03
CA VAL A 83 7.70 -1.13 -7.97
C VAL A 83 7.10 -0.96 -6.57
N LEU A 84 5.83 -0.55 -6.49
CA LEU A 84 5.08 -0.39 -5.25
C LEU A 84 3.60 -0.68 -5.47
N ILE A 85 3.00 -1.45 -4.57
CA ILE A 85 1.56 -1.70 -4.49
C ILE A 85 1.01 -0.95 -3.27
N ALA A 86 -0.12 -0.26 -3.41
CA ALA A 86 -0.81 0.36 -2.29
C ALA A 86 -2.31 0.01 -2.30
N GLU A 87 -2.74 -0.79 -1.34
CA GLU A 87 -4.14 -1.13 -1.11
C GLU A 87 -4.74 -0.15 -0.10
N VAL A 88 -5.87 0.47 -0.46
CA VAL A 88 -6.52 1.50 0.36
C VAL A 88 -7.91 1.02 0.81
N LYS A 89 -8.14 1.05 2.12
CA LYS A 89 -9.41 0.73 2.78
C LYS A 89 -9.76 1.78 3.85
N ASP A 90 -11.03 1.83 4.25
CA ASP A 90 -11.48 2.71 5.33
C ASP A 90 -10.86 2.33 6.69
N LYS A 91 -10.75 3.31 7.60
CA LYS A 91 -10.24 3.12 8.97
C LYS A 91 -11.02 2.08 9.78
N GLU A 92 -12.29 1.84 9.48
CA GLU A 92 -13.13 0.82 10.14
C GLU A 92 -12.54 -0.60 9.96
N TRP A 93 -11.78 -0.84 8.89
CA TRP A 93 -11.07 -2.10 8.69
C TRP A 93 -10.04 -2.36 9.79
N ALA A 94 -9.41 -1.32 10.31
CA ALA A 94 -8.45 -1.45 11.40
C ALA A 94 -9.11 -1.89 12.72
N ALA A 95 -10.43 -1.69 12.89
CA ALA A 95 -11.14 -2.05 14.11
C ALA A 95 -11.47 -3.56 14.21
N SER A 96 -11.62 -4.25 13.08
CA SER A 96 -12.05 -5.65 13.03
C SER A 96 -10.91 -6.61 12.71
N GLU A 97 -10.76 -7.69 13.49
CA GLU A 97 -9.77 -8.74 13.23
C GLU A 97 -10.00 -9.48 11.90
N ASN A 98 -11.25 -9.60 11.48
CA ASN A 98 -11.60 -10.19 10.19
C ASN A 98 -11.11 -9.28 9.08
N PHE A 99 -11.39 -7.98 9.14
CA PHE A 99 -10.96 -7.03 8.12
C PHE A 99 -9.46 -6.85 8.06
N ARG A 100 -8.75 -6.84 9.20
CA ARG A 100 -7.27 -6.86 9.21
C ARG A 100 -6.71 -8.13 8.54
N PHE A 101 -7.34 -9.28 8.78
CA PHE A 101 -6.93 -10.53 8.12
C PHE A 101 -7.22 -10.53 6.62
N GLU A 102 -8.39 -10.03 6.22
CA GLU A 102 -8.71 -9.87 4.79
C GLU A 102 -7.75 -8.90 4.10
N ALA A 103 -7.39 -7.78 4.73
CA ALA A 103 -6.40 -6.84 4.20
C ALA A 103 -5.00 -7.47 4.04
N ASP A 104 -4.55 -8.31 4.99
CA ASP A 104 -3.28 -9.06 4.83
C ASP A 104 -3.35 -10.04 3.64
N LYS A 105 -4.47 -10.76 3.49
CA LYS A 105 -4.64 -11.69 2.36
C LYS A 105 -4.76 -10.97 1.02
N GLN A 106 -5.48 -9.86 0.96
CA GLN A 106 -5.70 -9.09 -0.27
C GLN A 106 -4.36 -8.53 -0.78
N LEU A 107 -3.57 -7.89 0.08
CA LEU A 107 -2.24 -7.42 -0.33
C LEU A 107 -1.31 -8.55 -0.77
N ARG A 108 -1.33 -9.70 -0.07
CA ARG A 108 -0.49 -10.86 -0.46
C ARG A 108 -0.84 -11.42 -1.82
N ARG A 109 -2.12 -11.49 -2.17
CA ARG A 109 -2.55 -11.92 -3.51
C ARG A 109 -1.98 -11.03 -4.61
N TRP A 110 -1.82 -9.74 -4.37
CA TRP A 110 -1.21 -8.84 -5.36
C TRP A 110 0.25 -9.18 -5.65
N TYR A 111 0.98 -9.70 -4.69
CA TYR A 111 2.34 -10.20 -4.94
C TYR A 111 2.34 -11.41 -5.87
N ASP A 112 1.35 -12.31 -5.76
CA ASP A 112 1.23 -13.45 -6.67
C ASP A 112 1.02 -13.00 -8.12
N PHE A 113 0.32 -11.88 -8.35
CA PHE A 113 0.06 -11.34 -9.69
C PHE A 113 1.18 -10.46 -10.25
N LEU A 114 1.89 -9.71 -9.40
CA LEU A 114 2.75 -8.61 -9.84
C LEU A 114 4.25 -8.87 -9.63
N SER A 115 4.62 -9.89 -8.85
CA SER A 115 6.03 -10.13 -8.51
C SER A 115 6.88 -10.58 -9.70
N GLU A 116 6.31 -11.35 -10.64
CA GLU A 116 7.01 -11.81 -11.85
C GLU A 116 7.35 -10.66 -12.81
N ASP A 117 6.53 -9.61 -12.83
CA ASP A 117 6.74 -8.42 -13.67
C ASP A 117 7.69 -7.40 -13.02
N CYS A 118 8.00 -7.55 -11.73
CA CYS A 118 8.88 -6.64 -11.00
C CYS A 118 10.35 -6.98 -11.28
N VAL A 119 11.06 -6.06 -11.93
CA VAL A 119 12.50 -6.23 -12.22
C VAL A 119 13.41 -5.82 -11.08
N HIS A 120 12.86 -5.22 -10.02
CA HIS A 120 13.63 -4.86 -8.83
C HIS A 120 13.82 -6.11 -7.95
N PRO A 121 14.92 -6.19 -7.17
CA PRO A 121 15.08 -7.26 -6.17
C PRO A 121 13.99 -7.29 -5.09
N ARG A 122 13.26 -6.17 -4.96
CA ARG A 122 12.21 -5.97 -3.97
C ARG A 122 11.00 -5.28 -4.57
N LEU A 123 9.82 -5.88 -4.38
CA LEU A 123 8.53 -5.25 -4.63
C LEU A 123 7.94 -4.77 -3.30
N TRP A 124 7.66 -3.48 -3.19
CA TRP A 124 7.08 -2.91 -1.98
C TRP A 124 5.56 -2.98 -1.98
N GLY A 125 4.97 -3.05 -0.79
CA GLY A 125 3.52 -3.12 -0.59
C GLY A 125 3.08 -2.30 0.62
N LEU A 126 1.99 -1.57 0.49
CA LEU A 126 1.37 -0.80 1.55
C LEU A 126 -0.08 -1.26 1.69
N SER A 127 -0.44 -1.73 2.88
CA SER A 127 -1.85 -1.90 3.24
C SER A 127 -2.27 -0.73 4.12
N LEU A 128 -3.17 0.10 3.62
CA LEU A 128 -3.58 1.37 4.21
C LEU A 128 -5.02 1.26 4.71
N LEU A 129 -5.21 1.33 6.03
CA LEU A 129 -6.52 1.31 6.68
C LEU A 129 -6.77 2.70 7.29
N GLY A 130 -7.47 3.58 6.57
CA GLY A 130 -7.49 5.00 6.91
C GLY A 130 -6.09 5.59 6.73
N THR A 131 -5.45 6.07 7.81
CA THR A 131 -4.03 6.50 7.80
C THR A 131 -3.09 5.50 8.47
N SER A 132 -3.63 4.45 9.07
CA SER A 132 -2.85 3.36 9.64
C SER A 132 -2.29 2.49 8.52
N VAL A 133 -0.98 2.22 8.56
CA VAL A 133 -0.29 1.49 7.50
C VAL A 133 0.45 0.28 8.05
N ARG A 134 0.43 -0.79 7.26
CA ARG A 134 1.35 -1.91 7.36
C ARG A 134 2.16 -2.01 6.08
N VAL A 135 3.48 -2.05 6.24
CA VAL A 135 4.42 -2.10 5.13
C VAL A 135 4.85 -3.54 4.89
N TYR A 136 4.93 -3.90 3.62
CA TYR A 136 5.33 -5.21 3.14
C TYR A 136 6.45 -5.07 2.12
N SER A 137 7.29 -6.08 2.03
CA SER A 137 8.31 -6.21 1.01
C SER A 137 8.41 -7.65 0.56
N ALA A 138 8.26 -7.88 -0.74
CA ALA A 138 8.52 -9.18 -1.35
C ALA A 138 9.91 -9.20 -1.97
N ASN A 139 10.67 -10.25 -1.71
CA ASN A 139 11.91 -10.54 -2.42
C ASN A 139 11.54 -11.28 -3.72
N THR A 140 11.77 -10.65 -4.87
CA THR A 140 11.33 -11.17 -6.18
C THR A 140 12.08 -12.43 -6.61
N ALA A 141 13.29 -12.66 -6.09
CA ALA A 141 14.07 -13.87 -6.39
C ALA A 141 13.60 -15.11 -5.60
N THR A 142 13.06 -14.93 -4.39
CA THR A 142 12.68 -16.03 -3.49
C THR A 142 11.17 -16.17 -3.30
N GLY A 143 10.40 -15.16 -3.68
CA GLY A 143 8.97 -15.05 -3.38
C GLY A 143 8.65 -14.81 -1.90
N TYR A 144 9.66 -14.62 -1.04
CA TYR A 144 9.43 -14.40 0.38
C TYR A 144 8.88 -13.00 0.64
N ILE A 145 7.78 -12.92 1.38
CA ILE A 145 7.09 -11.66 1.72
C ILE A 145 7.27 -11.38 3.22
N GLU A 146 7.84 -10.23 3.53
CA GLU A 146 7.86 -9.66 4.87
C GLU A 146 6.72 -8.65 5.06
N PRO A 147 6.08 -8.60 6.24
CA PRO A 147 6.16 -9.58 7.32
C PRO A 147 5.63 -10.96 6.90
N PRO A 148 6.05 -12.06 7.57
CA PRO A 148 5.61 -13.41 7.22
C PRO A 148 4.10 -13.59 7.43
N TYR A 149 3.50 -14.48 6.63
CA TYR A 149 2.08 -14.79 6.74
C TYR A 149 1.75 -15.36 8.11
N LYS A 150 0.72 -14.79 8.75
CA LYS A 150 0.17 -15.29 10.01
C LYS A 150 -1.19 -15.89 9.73
N GLY A 151 -1.27 -17.22 9.69
CA GLY A 151 -2.54 -17.94 9.59
C GLY A 151 -3.34 -17.88 10.90
N ARG A 152 -4.65 -18.12 10.82
CA ARG A 152 -5.45 -18.38 12.02
C ARG A 152 -5.04 -19.74 12.58
N THR A 153 -4.41 -19.75 13.75
CA THR A 153 -3.82 -20.95 14.34
C THR A 153 -4.84 -21.94 14.89
N ARG A 154 -6.12 -21.58 14.97
CA ARG A 154 -7.21 -22.46 15.44
C ARG A 154 -8.48 -22.24 14.63
N GLU A 155 -8.86 -23.26 13.85
CA GLU A 155 -10.18 -23.31 13.23
C GLU A 155 -11.28 -23.29 14.30
N GLY A 156 -12.33 -22.52 14.08
CA GLY A 156 -13.49 -22.42 14.98
C GLY A 156 -13.36 -21.44 16.16
N TYR A 157 -12.25 -20.73 16.32
CA TYR A 157 -12.07 -19.74 17.40
C TYR A 157 -11.91 -18.31 16.87
N ILE A 158 -12.62 -17.37 17.51
CA ILE A 158 -12.48 -15.93 17.31
C ILE A 158 -11.30 -15.45 18.16
N ILE A 159 -10.21 -15.02 17.50
CA ILE A 159 -9.03 -14.45 18.19
C ILE A 159 -9.15 -12.93 18.12
N LYS A 160 -9.74 -12.34 19.17
CA LYS A 160 -10.10 -10.91 19.23
C LYS A 160 -8.96 -9.94 18.94
N GLU A 161 -7.73 -10.35 19.24
CA GLU A 161 -6.53 -9.51 19.11
C GLU A 161 -5.68 -9.84 17.89
N PHE A 162 -6.20 -10.69 16.99
CA PHE A 162 -5.47 -11.10 15.80
C PHE A 162 -5.11 -9.90 14.92
N LEU A 163 -3.81 -9.79 14.61
CA LEU A 163 -3.16 -8.71 13.85
C LEU A 163 -3.39 -7.28 14.38
N LYS A 164 -3.80 -7.11 15.65
CA LYS A 164 -4.15 -5.80 16.21
C LYS A 164 -3.03 -4.77 16.13
N GLU A 165 -1.79 -5.20 16.36
CA GLU A 165 -0.62 -4.31 16.39
C GLU A 165 0.09 -4.16 15.04
N GLU A 166 -0.48 -4.71 13.97
CA GLU A 166 0.19 -4.80 12.67
C GLU A 166 0.02 -3.55 11.80
N TRP A 167 -1.00 -2.72 12.09
CA TRP A 167 -1.27 -1.42 11.45
C TRP A 167 -1.07 -0.25 12.43
N ASN A 168 -0.04 -0.33 13.27
CA ASN A 168 0.20 0.63 14.36
C ASN A 168 0.95 1.91 13.94
N MET A 169 1.42 1.98 12.69
CA MET A 169 2.10 3.17 12.16
C MET A 169 1.09 4.07 11.45
N ASP A 170 1.05 5.35 11.82
CA ASP A 170 0.34 6.37 11.04
C ASP A 170 1.25 6.86 9.91
N ILE A 171 0.82 6.68 8.66
CA ILE A 171 1.57 7.10 7.46
C ILE A 171 1.87 8.60 7.46
N LEU A 172 0.99 9.40 8.08
CA LEU A 172 1.11 10.86 8.16
C LEU A 172 1.97 11.34 9.34
N SER A 173 2.45 10.42 10.18
CA SER A 173 3.40 10.74 11.25
C SER A 173 4.81 10.92 10.69
N GLN A 174 5.72 11.47 11.50
CA GLN A 174 7.14 11.54 11.14
C GLN A 174 7.72 10.15 10.84
N LYS A 175 7.36 9.15 11.67
CA LYS A 175 7.77 7.76 11.44
C LYS A 175 7.28 7.23 10.08
N GLY A 176 6.05 7.59 9.70
CA GLY A 176 5.48 7.24 8.40
C GLY A 176 6.18 7.94 7.24
N PHE A 177 6.53 9.22 7.40
CA PHE A 177 7.34 9.98 6.44
C PHE A 177 8.71 9.33 6.23
N ASP A 178 9.43 9.06 7.33
CA ASP A 178 10.76 8.46 7.27
C ASP A 178 10.72 7.08 6.58
N LYS A 179 9.66 6.29 6.84
CA LYS A 179 9.49 5.00 6.18
C LYS A 179 9.17 5.12 4.70
N MET A 180 8.34 6.08 4.29
CA MET A 180 8.11 6.33 2.86
C MET A 180 9.37 6.81 2.15
N LYS A 181 10.21 7.60 2.84
CA LYS A 181 11.49 8.05 2.32
C LYS A 181 12.44 6.87 2.08
N GLU A 182 12.54 5.95 3.05
CA GLU A 182 13.29 4.69 2.90
C GLU A 182 12.82 3.89 1.67
N ILE A 183 11.51 3.74 1.49
CA ILE A 183 10.93 3.00 0.35
C ILE A 183 11.29 3.65 -0.98
N VAL A 184 11.10 4.96 -1.12
CA VAL A 184 11.39 5.68 -2.37
C VAL A 184 12.88 5.66 -2.68
N GLU A 185 13.74 5.81 -1.67
CA GLU A 185 15.20 5.73 -1.84
C GLU A 185 15.63 4.34 -2.32
N ASP A 186 15.10 3.26 -1.72
CA ASP A 186 15.36 1.88 -2.14
C ASP A 186 14.92 1.64 -3.60
N ILE A 187 13.73 2.11 -3.99
CA ILE A 187 13.23 2.02 -5.37
C ILE A 187 14.11 2.80 -6.35
N ASN A 188 14.52 4.02 -6.00
CA ASN A 188 15.38 4.84 -6.86
C ASN A 188 16.77 4.22 -7.04
N ILE A 189 17.36 3.66 -5.98
CA ILE A 189 18.65 2.96 -6.05
C ILE A 189 18.54 1.73 -6.96
N ALA A 190 17.47 0.94 -6.81
CA ALA A 190 17.25 -0.22 -7.65
C ALA A 190 17.03 0.16 -9.13
N SER A 191 16.29 1.24 -9.39
CA SER A 191 16.04 1.73 -10.75
C SER A 191 17.32 2.22 -11.43
N ALA A 192 18.20 2.89 -10.70
CA ALA A 192 19.48 3.37 -11.21
C ALA A 192 20.49 2.25 -11.51
N ALA A 193 20.21 1.01 -11.07
CA ALA A 193 21.05 -0.16 -11.30
C ALA A 193 20.61 -1.03 -12.49
N LEU A 194 19.48 -0.70 -13.13
CA LEU A 194 18.96 -1.34 -14.34
C LEU A 194 19.57 -0.73 -15.61
#